data_AF-A0A2G2J3G3-F1
#
_entry.id   AF-A0A2G2J3G3-F1
#
_cell.length_a   1.000
_cell.length_b   1.000
_cell.length_c   1.000
_cell.angle_alpha   90.00
_cell.angle_beta   90.00
_cell.angle_gamma   90.00
#
_symmetry.space_group_name_H-M   'P 1'
#
loop_
_entity.id
_entity.type
_entity.pdbx_description
1 polymer ?
#
loop_
_entity_poly.entity_id
_entity_poly.type
_entity_poly.pdbx_seq_one_letter_code
_entity_poly.pdbx_strand_id
1 'polypeptide(L)'
;MELINNWTDENRQNYGKQVMAVQHSLNKTGLFTDEALEELLDIHPAHLIDFQAFPNDDPDFPDQQVTVDFSGASSATMIAAAKSKARIWINVREAMNTHPKYKAVLDQLHEELAHLTGKNISRRKSRGGILISSATAATPYHSDPTLTHLWHIRGHKRAWVYPVNQTFLPDSAFESIVLGEIDEDVAYRPEFDESAGVYDLMGGEMVSWPHRSPHRVENQSYCVSMVMEFSTLNSAFINAGMFANGILRRQYGRNPSWKNASLPEKVFKAAMGRTLRTLGVRKSFRRKDMVRYKIDETSPGFIRPVKTPYERVH
;
A
#
# COMPACT_ATOMS: atom_id res chain seq x y z
N MET A 1 -14.96 -16.14 16.27
CA MET A 1 -14.30 -16.92 15.19
C MET A 1 -12.88 -16.42 15.10
N GLU A 2 -11.88 -17.30 15.06
CA GLU A 2 -10.48 -16.92 14.81
C GLU A 2 -10.33 -16.37 13.38
N LEU A 3 -9.59 -15.28 13.22
CA LEU A 3 -9.39 -14.67 11.90
C LEU A 3 -8.13 -15.19 11.22
N ILE A 4 -7.04 -15.44 11.95
CA ILE A 4 -5.75 -15.92 11.44
C ILE A 4 -5.63 -17.41 11.69
N ASN A 5 -5.47 -18.20 10.64
CA ASN A 5 -5.50 -19.65 10.72
C ASN A 5 -4.12 -20.25 10.45
N ASN A 6 -3.90 -21.48 10.92
CA ASN A 6 -2.71 -22.29 10.62
C ASN A 6 -1.37 -21.62 10.94
N TRP A 7 -1.32 -20.74 11.95
CA TRP A 7 -0.09 -20.07 12.34
C TRP A 7 0.88 -21.03 13.03
N THR A 8 2.10 -21.15 12.51
CA THR A 8 3.13 -22.05 13.02
C THR A 8 4.22 -21.32 13.84
N ASP A 9 5.03 -22.09 14.57
CA ASP A 9 6.21 -21.52 15.24
C ASP A 9 7.25 -20.97 14.26
N GLU A 10 7.34 -21.55 13.06
CA GLU A 10 8.17 -21.00 11.98
C GLU A 10 7.66 -19.61 11.55
N ASN A 11 6.35 -19.46 11.38
CA ASN A 11 5.74 -18.14 11.10
C ASN A 11 6.08 -17.14 12.20
N ARG A 12 5.97 -17.52 13.48
CA ARG A 12 6.35 -16.66 14.61
C ARG A 12 7.82 -16.23 14.55
N GLN A 13 8.74 -17.14 14.27
CA GLN A 13 10.18 -16.87 14.24
C GLN A 13 10.57 -15.93 13.08
N ASN A 14 9.91 -16.11 11.93
CA ASN A 14 10.21 -15.41 10.68
C ASN A 14 9.38 -14.14 10.45
N TYR A 15 8.36 -13.89 11.27
CA TYR A 15 7.49 -12.72 11.16
C TYR A 15 8.29 -11.40 11.18
N GLY A 16 8.18 -10.66 10.07
CA GLY A 16 8.88 -9.39 9.79
C GLY A 16 10.35 -9.54 9.36
N LYS A 17 10.87 -10.76 9.23
CA LYS A 17 12.25 -11.06 8.78
C LYS A 17 12.29 -11.69 7.39
N GLN A 18 11.27 -12.46 7.05
CA GLN A 18 11.12 -13.09 5.74
C GLN A 18 9.72 -12.84 5.21
N VAL A 19 9.55 -13.09 3.92
CA VAL A 19 8.22 -13.10 3.31
C VAL A 19 7.48 -14.33 3.82
N MET A 20 6.23 -14.17 4.21
CA MET A 20 5.41 -15.27 4.69
C MET A 20 3.98 -15.14 4.18
N ALA A 21 3.35 -16.29 3.95
CA ALA A 21 1.93 -16.39 3.65
C ALA A 21 1.22 -17.27 4.68
N VAL A 22 0.03 -16.87 5.10
CA VAL A 22 -0.81 -17.60 6.07
C VAL A 22 -2.29 -17.48 5.72
N GLN A 23 -3.10 -18.46 6.10
CA GLN A 23 -4.53 -18.42 5.85
C GLN A 23 -5.27 -17.55 6.86
N HIS A 24 -6.43 -17.03 6.47
CA HIS A 24 -7.32 -16.25 7.31
C HIS A 24 -8.80 -16.48 6.95
N SER A 25 -9.72 -15.91 7.72
CA SER A 25 -11.18 -16.12 7.58
C SER A 25 -11.98 -14.82 7.42
N LEU A 26 -11.37 -13.79 6.84
CA LEU A 26 -12.02 -12.48 6.63
C LEU A 26 -13.25 -12.58 5.71
N ASN A 27 -13.22 -13.46 4.72
CA ASN A 27 -14.37 -13.74 3.85
C ASN A 27 -15.59 -14.26 4.62
N LYS A 28 -15.41 -14.97 5.75
CA LYS A 28 -16.49 -15.51 6.59
C LYS A 28 -17.19 -14.44 7.45
N THR A 29 -16.66 -13.22 7.51
CA THR A 29 -17.29 -12.11 8.26
C THR A 29 -18.54 -11.57 7.58
N GLY A 30 -18.73 -11.83 6.29
CA GLY A 30 -19.80 -11.25 5.47
C GLY A 30 -19.58 -9.77 5.09
N LEU A 31 -18.48 -9.14 5.53
CA LEU A 31 -18.23 -7.70 5.32
C LEU A 31 -17.58 -7.36 3.97
N PHE A 32 -17.25 -8.36 3.16
CA PHE A 32 -16.51 -8.20 1.90
C PHE A 32 -17.27 -8.79 0.70
N THR A 33 -18.59 -8.98 0.83
CA THR A 33 -19.47 -9.26 -0.32
C THR A 33 -19.66 -8.00 -1.15
N ASP A 34 -20.18 -8.12 -2.37
CA ASP A 34 -20.36 -6.92 -3.20
C ASP A 34 -21.41 -5.98 -2.58
N GLU A 35 -22.48 -6.53 -2.01
CA GLU A 35 -23.53 -5.75 -1.32
C GLU A 35 -22.96 -4.99 -0.11
N ALA A 36 -22.14 -5.65 0.71
CA ALA A 36 -21.50 -5.00 1.85
C ALA A 36 -20.49 -3.92 1.41
N LEU A 37 -19.80 -4.11 0.29
CA LEU A 37 -18.89 -3.12 -0.27
C LEU A 37 -19.63 -1.93 -0.89
N GLU A 38 -20.77 -2.15 -1.52
CA GLU A 38 -21.64 -1.06 -2.02
C GLU A 38 -22.16 -0.22 -0.85
N GLU A 39 -22.71 -0.86 0.19
CA GLU A 39 -23.13 -0.18 1.43
C GLU A 39 -21.98 0.62 2.06
N LEU A 40 -20.77 0.04 2.12
CA LEU A 40 -19.58 0.70 2.62
C LEU A 40 -19.23 1.95 1.80
N LEU A 41 -19.23 1.85 0.47
CA LEU A 41 -18.91 2.96 -0.43
C LEU A 41 -19.92 4.11 -0.30
N ASP A 42 -21.20 3.81 -0.09
CA ASP A 42 -22.25 4.82 0.07
C ASP A 42 -22.07 5.69 1.32
N ILE A 43 -21.58 5.09 2.42
CA ILE A 43 -21.47 5.78 3.72
C ILE A 43 -20.05 6.27 4.03
N HIS A 44 -19.03 5.84 3.29
CA HIS A 44 -17.64 6.18 3.57
C HIS A 44 -17.29 7.59 3.03
N PRO A 45 -16.50 8.40 3.77
CA PRO A 45 -16.18 9.75 3.31
C PRO A 45 -15.46 9.75 1.95
N ALA A 46 -16.02 10.45 0.97
CA ALA A 46 -15.50 10.45 -0.40
C ALA A 46 -14.01 10.88 -0.51
N HIS A 47 -13.54 11.79 0.34
CA HIS A 47 -12.14 12.23 0.36
C HIS A 47 -11.14 11.14 0.84
N LEU A 48 -11.65 10.04 1.39
CA LEU A 48 -10.88 8.84 1.76
C LEU A 48 -11.00 7.72 0.72
N ILE A 49 -11.74 7.92 -0.36
CA ILE A 49 -11.84 6.96 -1.47
C ILE A 49 -10.95 7.44 -2.61
N ASP A 50 -9.96 6.64 -2.99
CA ASP A 50 -9.20 6.86 -4.20
C ASP A 50 -9.76 5.94 -5.29
N PHE A 51 -10.29 6.53 -6.36
CA PHE A 51 -10.65 5.80 -7.57
C PHE A 51 -9.56 6.05 -8.60
N GLN A 52 -8.87 5.00 -9.02
CA GLN A 52 -7.73 5.11 -9.91
C GLN A 52 -7.92 4.22 -11.14
N ALA A 53 -7.38 4.71 -12.26
CA ALA A 53 -7.39 3.98 -13.51
C ALA A 53 -6.04 4.07 -14.23
N PHE A 54 -5.86 3.18 -15.20
CA PHE A 54 -4.75 3.17 -16.15
C PHE A 54 -5.35 3.44 -17.54
N PRO A 55 -5.56 4.72 -17.90
CA PRO A 55 -6.36 5.09 -19.07
C PRO A 55 -5.71 4.71 -20.40
N ASN A 56 -4.38 4.62 -20.46
CA ASN A 56 -3.62 4.43 -21.69
C ASN A 56 -2.43 3.49 -21.47
N ASP A 57 -2.01 2.80 -22.52
CA ASP A 57 -0.64 2.27 -22.66
C ASP A 57 0.25 3.38 -23.23
N ASP A 58 0.33 4.53 -22.54
CA ASP A 58 1.21 5.63 -22.93
C ASP A 58 2.65 5.06 -23.03
N PRO A 59 3.33 5.10 -24.19
CA PRO A 59 4.64 4.49 -24.34
C PRO A 59 5.69 5.06 -23.38
N ASP A 60 5.53 6.32 -22.98
CA ASP A 60 6.43 6.99 -22.04
C ASP A 60 6.06 6.68 -20.58
N PHE A 61 4.80 6.32 -20.31
CA PHE A 61 4.26 6.07 -18.97
C PHE A 61 3.22 4.92 -18.93
N PRO A 62 3.58 3.69 -19.31
CA PRO A 62 2.63 2.60 -19.58
C PRO A 62 1.87 2.10 -18.34
N ASP A 63 2.38 2.41 -17.15
CA ASP A 63 1.80 2.04 -15.86
C ASP A 63 1.42 3.26 -15.00
N GLN A 64 1.28 4.44 -15.60
CA GLN A 64 0.88 5.62 -14.85
C GLN A 64 -0.57 5.51 -14.37
N GLN A 65 -0.69 5.43 -13.05
CA GLN A 65 -1.94 5.55 -12.33
C GLN A 65 -2.43 7.00 -12.37
N VAL A 66 -3.71 7.20 -12.66
CA VAL A 66 -4.35 8.52 -12.60
C VAL A 66 -5.56 8.50 -11.69
N THR A 67 -5.74 9.59 -10.96
CA THR A 67 -6.95 9.84 -10.17
C THR A 67 -8.13 10.09 -11.10
N VAL A 68 -9.23 9.40 -10.81
CA VAL A 68 -10.51 9.52 -11.50
C VAL A 68 -11.53 10.17 -10.56
N ASP A 69 -12.24 11.17 -11.07
CA ASP A 69 -13.40 11.76 -10.41
C ASP A 69 -14.58 10.77 -10.46
N PHE A 70 -15.00 10.29 -9.29
CA PHE A 70 -16.17 9.42 -9.16
C PHE A 70 -17.42 10.18 -8.68
N SER A 71 -17.37 11.51 -8.56
CA SER A 71 -18.52 12.30 -8.08
C SER A 71 -19.75 12.11 -8.96
N GLY A 72 -20.87 11.79 -8.33
CA GLY A 72 -22.15 11.52 -8.98
C GLY A 72 -22.35 10.07 -9.44
N ALA A 73 -21.33 9.20 -9.34
CA ALA A 73 -21.52 7.77 -9.57
C ALA A 73 -22.14 7.08 -8.35
N SER A 74 -22.96 6.07 -8.61
CA SER A 74 -23.43 5.16 -7.55
C SER A 74 -22.32 4.19 -7.15
N SER A 75 -22.37 3.69 -5.91
CA SER A 75 -21.51 2.61 -5.45
C SER A 75 -21.58 1.37 -6.36
N ALA A 76 -22.79 1.01 -6.82
CA ALA A 76 -23.00 -0.06 -7.81
C ALA A 76 -22.24 0.19 -9.12
N THR A 77 -22.24 1.43 -9.64
CA THR A 77 -21.45 1.81 -10.82
C THR A 77 -19.94 1.63 -10.56
N MET A 78 -19.47 2.01 -9.38
CA MET A 78 -18.06 1.86 -9.00
C MET A 78 -17.65 0.38 -8.92
N ILE A 79 -18.48 -0.47 -8.30
CA ILE A 79 -18.25 -1.92 -8.25
C ILE A 79 -18.32 -2.55 -9.65
N ALA A 80 -19.27 -2.14 -10.48
CA ALA A 80 -19.38 -2.60 -11.87
C ALA A 80 -18.12 -2.23 -12.68
N ALA A 81 -17.59 -1.02 -12.50
CA ALA A 81 -16.34 -0.59 -13.11
C ALA A 81 -15.16 -1.47 -12.68
N ALA A 82 -15.05 -1.76 -11.39
CA ALA A 82 -14.01 -2.66 -10.87
C ALA A 82 -14.18 -4.11 -11.34
N LYS A 83 -15.40 -4.59 -11.59
CA LYS A 83 -15.65 -5.93 -12.17
C LYS A 83 -15.45 -6.01 -13.68
N SER A 84 -15.31 -4.86 -14.35
CA SER A 84 -15.15 -4.80 -15.80
C SER A 84 -13.75 -5.22 -16.26
N LYS A 85 -13.52 -5.15 -17.58
CA LYS A 85 -12.19 -5.35 -18.18
C LYS A 85 -11.30 -4.10 -18.10
N ALA A 86 -11.81 -2.97 -17.59
CA ALA A 86 -11.02 -1.77 -17.39
C ALA A 86 -9.89 -2.02 -16.39
N ARG A 87 -8.76 -1.32 -16.53
CA ARG A 87 -7.69 -1.31 -15.51
C ARG A 87 -8.08 -0.28 -14.43
N ILE A 88 -8.84 -0.71 -13.43
CA ILE A 88 -9.39 0.14 -12.37
C ILE A 88 -9.11 -0.48 -11.01
N TRP A 89 -8.78 0.35 -10.04
CA TRP A 89 -8.84 -0.03 -8.64
C TRP A 89 -9.35 1.10 -7.77
N ILE A 90 -9.99 0.70 -6.68
CA ILE A 90 -10.60 1.57 -5.69
C ILE A 90 -9.92 1.27 -4.36
N ASN A 91 -9.31 2.30 -3.77
CA ASN A 91 -8.77 2.25 -2.41
C ASN A 91 -9.72 2.98 -1.46
N VAL A 92 -10.39 2.23 -0.59
CA VAL A 92 -11.23 2.77 0.47
C VAL A 92 -10.37 2.91 1.72
N ARG A 93 -9.66 4.04 1.85
CA ARG A 93 -8.68 4.28 2.91
C ARG A 93 -9.36 4.38 4.25
N GLU A 94 -8.77 3.80 5.29
CA GLU A 94 -9.30 3.86 6.66
C GLU A 94 -10.74 3.30 6.79
N ALA A 95 -11.22 2.52 5.82
CA ALA A 95 -12.51 1.81 5.88
C ALA A 95 -12.58 0.92 7.13
N MET A 96 -11.48 0.23 7.42
CA MET A 96 -11.36 -0.63 8.58
C MET A 96 -11.23 0.14 9.90
N ASN A 97 -10.90 1.43 9.87
CA ASN A 97 -10.73 2.26 11.06
C ASN A 97 -12.01 2.98 11.45
N THR A 98 -12.81 3.37 10.46
CA THR A 98 -13.92 4.32 10.62
C THR A 98 -15.23 3.63 10.99
N HIS A 99 -15.49 2.47 10.39
CA HIS A 99 -16.80 1.83 10.46
C HIS A 99 -16.84 0.75 11.55
N PRO A 100 -17.78 0.79 12.52
CA PRO A 100 -17.75 -0.07 13.70
C PRO A 100 -17.59 -1.57 13.43
N LYS A 101 -18.32 -2.10 12.43
CA LYS A 101 -18.25 -3.53 12.06
C LYS A 101 -16.85 -3.92 11.55
N TYR A 102 -16.24 -3.08 10.71
CA TYR A 102 -14.91 -3.32 10.18
C TYR A 102 -13.81 -3.06 11.21
N LYS A 103 -14.01 -2.05 12.08
CA LYS A 103 -13.10 -1.74 13.18
C LYS A 103 -12.96 -2.88 14.17
N ALA A 104 -14.07 -3.55 14.51
CA ALA A 104 -14.03 -4.74 15.34
C ALA A 104 -13.14 -5.84 14.73
N VAL A 105 -13.24 -6.05 13.41
CA VAL A 105 -12.39 -7.02 12.68
C VAL A 105 -10.92 -6.59 12.69
N LEU A 106 -10.62 -5.32 12.45
CA LEU A 106 -9.25 -4.80 12.49
C LEU A 106 -8.62 -4.94 13.88
N ASP A 107 -9.39 -4.59 14.93
CA ASP A 107 -8.95 -4.70 16.32
C ASP A 107 -8.65 -6.17 16.68
N GLN A 108 -9.51 -7.10 16.27
CA GLN A 108 -9.30 -8.53 16.48
C GLN A 108 -8.05 -9.04 15.74
N LEU A 109 -7.84 -8.67 14.47
CA LEU A 109 -6.63 -9.04 13.74
C LEU A 109 -5.35 -8.57 14.43
N HIS A 110 -5.37 -7.36 15.02
CA HIS A 110 -4.23 -6.87 15.79
C HIS A 110 -4.00 -7.66 17.08
N GLU A 111 -5.06 -8.03 17.79
CA GLU A 111 -4.95 -8.85 19.00
C GLU A 111 -4.38 -10.23 18.67
N GLU A 112 -4.90 -10.89 17.63
CA GLU A 112 -4.38 -12.18 17.17
C GLU A 112 -2.93 -12.08 16.70
N LEU A 113 -2.58 -11.08 15.87
CA LEU A 113 -1.19 -10.85 15.46
C LEU A 113 -0.27 -10.60 16.66
N ALA A 114 -0.70 -9.80 17.63
CA ALA A 114 0.12 -9.51 18.81
C ALA A 114 0.37 -10.78 19.64
N HIS A 115 -0.67 -11.59 19.83
CA HIS A 115 -0.58 -12.88 20.52
C HIS A 115 0.31 -13.88 19.77
N LEU A 116 0.12 -14.03 18.46
CA LEU A 116 0.85 -14.98 17.63
C LEU A 116 2.32 -14.62 17.45
N THR A 117 2.63 -13.32 17.32
CA THR A 117 3.99 -12.84 17.02
C THR A 117 4.79 -12.46 18.26
N GLY A 118 4.14 -12.17 19.39
CA GLY A 118 4.76 -11.50 20.55
C GLY A 118 5.28 -10.09 20.23
N LYS A 119 4.91 -9.53 19.07
CA LYS A 119 5.30 -8.21 18.56
C LYS A 119 4.04 -7.38 18.31
N ASN A 120 4.21 -6.19 17.72
CA ASN A 120 3.09 -5.33 17.28
C ASN A 120 2.06 -4.95 18.37
N ILE A 121 2.46 -5.01 19.64
CA ILE A 121 1.59 -4.69 20.79
C ILE A 121 1.08 -3.24 20.71
N SER A 122 1.86 -2.35 20.10
CA SER A 122 1.49 -0.95 19.89
C SER A 122 0.67 -0.80 18.59
N ARG A 123 -0.64 -0.54 18.72
CA ARG A 123 -1.55 -0.17 17.59
C ARG A 123 -1.28 1.22 16.98
N ARG A 124 -0.16 1.87 17.33
CA ARG A 124 0.11 3.26 16.91
C ARG A 124 0.11 3.37 15.39
N LYS A 125 -0.78 4.24 14.90
CA LYS A 125 -0.94 4.55 13.47
C LYS A 125 -1.28 3.33 12.60
N SER A 126 -1.92 2.31 13.17
CA SER A 126 -2.40 1.23 12.32
C SER A 126 -3.63 1.65 11.52
N ARG A 127 -3.64 1.32 10.24
CA ARG A 127 -4.67 1.63 9.27
C ARG A 127 -5.02 0.38 8.49
N GLY A 128 -6.30 0.22 8.19
CA GLY A 128 -6.77 -0.79 7.26
C GLY A 128 -7.58 -0.15 6.12
N GLY A 129 -7.09 -0.29 4.90
CA GLY A 129 -7.78 0.10 3.67
C GLY A 129 -8.36 -1.12 2.97
N ILE A 130 -9.47 -0.96 2.26
CA ILE A 130 -10.05 -2.02 1.42
C ILE A 130 -9.78 -1.69 -0.04
N LEU A 131 -9.22 -2.66 -0.76
CA LEU A 131 -8.94 -2.57 -2.18
C LEU A 131 -9.96 -3.38 -2.97
N ILE A 132 -10.61 -2.73 -3.93
CA ILE A 132 -11.56 -3.33 -4.87
C ILE A 132 -11.02 -3.10 -6.28
N SER A 133 -10.65 -4.15 -6.99
CA SER A 133 -9.76 -4.01 -8.15
C SER A 133 -10.10 -4.99 -9.27
N SER A 134 -9.94 -4.52 -10.50
CA SER A 134 -10.27 -5.30 -11.70
C SER A 134 -9.28 -6.40 -12.01
N ALA A 135 -9.68 -7.31 -12.91
CA ALA A 135 -8.88 -8.46 -13.29
C ALA A 135 -7.53 -8.12 -13.93
N THR A 136 -7.38 -6.91 -14.45
CA THR A 136 -6.17 -6.42 -15.13
C THR A 136 -5.48 -5.30 -14.35
N ALA A 137 -5.98 -4.96 -13.16
CA ALA A 137 -5.32 -3.99 -12.30
C ALA A 137 -4.02 -4.55 -11.74
N ALA A 138 -2.99 -3.71 -11.70
CA ALA A 138 -1.70 -4.01 -11.10
C ALA A 138 -1.26 -2.80 -10.28
N THR A 139 -0.55 -3.02 -9.18
CA THR A 139 0.19 -1.96 -8.49
C THR A 139 1.64 -2.07 -8.92
N PRO A 140 2.24 -0.99 -9.47
CA PRO A 140 3.62 -0.98 -9.92
C PRO A 140 4.63 -1.34 -8.82
N TYR A 141 5.89 -1.50 -9.21
CA TYR A 141 7.00 -1.76 -8.30
C TYR A 141 7.23 -0.58 -7.34
N HIS A 142 6.98 -0.79 -6.05
CA HIS A 142 7.02 0.25 -5.02
C HIS A 142 7.60 -0.25 -3.70
N SER A 143 7.81 0.65 -2.73
CA SER A 143 8.26 0.31 -1.38
C SER A 143 7.58 1.18 -0.33
N ASP A 144 6.97 0.54 0.66
CA ASP A 144 6.22 1.26 1.69
C ASP A 144 7.13 1.79 2.82
N PRO A 145 6.84 2.99 3.36
CA PRO A 145 7.48 3.45 4.58
C PRO A 145 6.92 2.73 5.83
N THR A 146 5.78 2.05 5.72
CA THR A 146 5.11 1.30 6.80
C THR A 146 5.45 -0.20 6.73
N LEU A 147 5.11 -0.95 7.79
CA LEU A 147 4.95 -2.39 7.62
C LEU A 147 3.57 -2.61 7.01
N THR A 148 3.52 -3.49 6.02
CA THR A 148 2.32 -3.76 5.23
C THR A 148 2.02 -5.25 5.26
N HIS A 149 0.76 -5.59 5.52
CA HIS A 149 0.21 -6.90 5.27
C HIS A 149 -0.87 -6.79 4.21
N LEU A 150 -0.79 -7.63 3.18
CA LEU A 150 -1.84 -7.77 2.19
C LEU A 150 -2.69 -8.99 2.55
N TRP A 151 -3.93 -8.74 2.97
CA TRP A 151 -4.92 -9.76 3.26
C TRP A 151 -5.80 -9.93 2.03
N HIS A 152 -5.60 -11.00 1.26
CA HIS A 152 -6.35 -11.25 0.04
C HIS A 152 -7.67 -11.98 0.36
N ILE A 153 -8.81 -11.38 0.04
CA ILE A 153 -10.11 -11.82 0.55
C ILE A 153 -10.92 -12.54 -0.52
N ARG A 154 -10.93 -12.02 -1.76
CA ARG A 154 -11.62 -12.60 -2.92
C ARG A 154 -10.78 -12.45 -4.17
N GLY A 155 -10.88 -13.43 -5.05
CA GLY A 155 -10.20 -13.45 -6.34
C GLY A 155 -8.90 -14.23 -6.30
N HIS A 156 -8.03 -13.89 -7.25
CA HIS A 156 -6.69 -14.43 -7.45
C HIS A 156 -5.76 -13.27 -7.79
N LYS A 157 -4.77 -13.07 -6.92
CA LYS A 157 -3.78 -12.00 -7.02
C LYS A 157 -2.39 -12.59 -6.88
N ARG A 158 -1.44 -12.12 -7.69
CA ARG A 158 -0.03 -12.46 -7.58
C ARG A 158 0.72 -11.32 -6.93
N ALA A 159 1.51 -11.62 -5.89
CA ALA A 159 2.43 -10.69 -5.27
C ALA A 159 3.87 -11.10 -5.60
N TRP A 160 4.66 -10.13 -6.02
CA TRP A 160 6.09 -10.25 -6.26
C TRP A 160 6.82 -9.45 -5.19
N VAL A 161 7.72 -10.08 -4.43
CA VAL A 161 8.45 -9.43 -3.34
C VAL A 161 9.95 -9.61 -3.53
N TYR A 162 10.69 -8.52 -3.42
CA TYR A 162 12.10 -8.47 -3.81
C TYR A 162 13.00 -8.29 -2.58
N PRO A 163 14.28 -8.73 -2.66
CA PRO A 163 15.24 -8.55 -1.57
C PRO A 163 15.53 -7.07 -1.27
N VAL A 164 15.63 -6.70 0.02
CA VAL A 164 16.01 -5.33 0.41
C VAL A 164 17.52 -5.16 0.35
N ASN A 165 18.04 -4.62 -0.75
CA ASN A 165 19.44 -4.23 -0.89
C ASN A 165 19.61 -3.13 -1.97
N GLN A 166 20.83 -2.66 -2.18
CA GLN A 166 21.11 -1.55 -3.11
C GLN A 166 20.77 -1.86 -4.57
N THR A 167 20.63 -3.14 -4.96
CA THR A 167 20.25 -3.54 -6.33
C THR A 167 18.77 -3.29 -6.59
N PHE A 168 17.90 -3.70 -5.66
CA PHE A 168 16.44 -3.67 -5.81
C PHE A 168 15.82 -2.42 -5.17
N LEU A 169 16.46 -1.86 -4.15
CA LEU A 169 16.05 -0.63 -3.47
C LEU A 169 17.29 0.15 -2.98
N PRO A 170 17.90 0.97 -3.87
CA PRO A 170 18.94 1.90 -3.46
C PRO A 170 18.48 2.77 -2.28
N ASP A 171 19.40 3.10 -1.36
CA ASP A 171 19.06 3.96 -0.21
C ASP A 171 18.45 5.29 -0.69
N SER A 172 18.96 5.86 -1.79
CA SER A 172 18.46 7.10 -2.39
C SER A 172 17.00 7.03 -2.84
N ALA A 173 16.53 5.87 -3.32
CA ALA A 173 15.15 5.68 -3.75
C ALA A 173 14.20 5.65 -2.54
N PHE A 174 14.55 4.88 -1.50
CA PHE A 174 13.75 4.86 -0.26
C PHE A 174 13.80 6.21 0.49
N GLU A 175 14.93 6.92 0.42
CA GLU A 175 15.05 8.30 0.91
C GLU A 175 14.02 9.23 0.23
N SER A 176 13.81 9.12 -1.09
CA SER A 176 12.82 9.93 -1.83
C SER A 176 11.40 9.73 -1.29
N ILE A 177 11.02 8.47 -1.01
CA ILE A 177 9.71 8.11 -0.43
C ILE A 177 9.52 8.76 0.94
N VAL A 178 10.49 8.60 1.85
CA VAL A 178 10.35 9.15 3.21
C VAL A 178 10.42 10.68 3.24
N LEU A 179 11.11 11.31 2.28
CA LEU A 179 11.10 12.76 2.07
C LEU A 179 9.78 13.25 1.45
N GLY A 180 9.05 12.38 0.76
CA GLY A 180 7.83 12.71 0.03
C GLY A 180 8.08 13.36 -1.33
N GLU A 181 9.24 13.13 -1.94
CA GLU A 181 9.60 13.59 -3.29
C GLU A 181 8.86 12.83 -4.39
N ILE A 182 8.62 11.55 -4.11
CA ILE A 182 7.80 10.64 -4.89
C ILE A 182 6.74 10.08 -3.95
N ASP A 183 5.73 9.43 -4.53
CA ASP A 183 4.78 8.62 -3.77
C ASP A 183 5.53 7.38 -3.24
N GLU A 184 5.28 6.20 -3.79
CA GLU A 184 5.96 4.96 -3.33
C GLU A 184 6.60 4.17 -4.49
N ASP A 185 6.25 4.49 -5.73
CA ASP A 185 6.80 3.87 -6.94
C ASP A 185 8.31 4.14 -7.06
N VAL A 186 9.09 3.09 -7.30
CA VAL A 186 10.55 3.18 -7.50
C VAL A 186 10.96 2.51 -8.81
N ALA A 187 12.17 2.81 -9.28
CA ALA A 187 12.64 2.31 -10.57
C ALA A 187 12.65 0.77 -10.62
N TYR A 188 11.96 0.23 -11.62
CA TYR A 188 11.88 -1.20 -11.90
C TYR A 188 12.76 -1.58 -13.09
N ARG A 189 13.25 -2.81 -13.07
CA ARG A 189 13.91 -3.45 -14.21
C ARG A 189 13.34 -4.85 -14.38
N PRO A 190 12.97 -5.29 -15.60
CA PRO A 190 12.43 -6.63 -15.83
C PRO A 190 13.30 -7.76 -15.25
N GLU A 191 14.63 -7.62 -15.31
CA GLU A 191 15.58 -8.60 -14.76
C GLU A 191 15.46 -8.78 -13.24
N PHE A 192 14.80 -7.87 -12.52
CA PHE A 192 14.56 -8.03 -11.09
C PHE A 192 13.68 -9.23 -10.76
N ASP A 193 12.79 -9.61 -11.68
CA ASP A 193 11.87 -10.74 -11.47
C ASP A 193 12.60 -12.07 -11.26
N GLU A 194 13.83 -12.21 -11.76
CA GLU A 194 14.68 -13.39 -11.55
C GLU A 194 15.04 -13.62 -10.07
N SER A 195 14.95 -12.59 -9.23
CA SER A 195 15.26 -12.63 -7.80
C SER A 195 14.03 -12.45 -6.90
N ALA A 196 12.83 -12.37 -7.49
CA ALA A 196 11.60 -12.16 -6.75
C ALA A 196 11.11 -13.44 -6.08
N GLY A 197 10.60 -13.33 -4.86
CA GLY A 197 9.66 -14.29 -4.32
C GLY A 197 8.28 -14.04 -4.92
N VAL A 198 7.68 -15.08 -5.52
CA VAL A 198 6.36 -15.00 -6.17
C VAL A 198 5.33 -15.76 -5.35
N TYR A 199 4.22 -15.09 -5.03
CA TYR A 199 3.16 -15.60 -4.18
C TYR A 199 1.82 -15.44 -4.90
N ASP A 200 1.25 -16.54 -5.37
CA ASP A 200 -0.11 -16.60 -5.91
C ASP A 200 -1.10 -16.76 -4.75
N LEU A 201 -1.90 -15.72 -4.51
CA LEU A 201 -2.85 -15.63 -3.41
C LEU A 201 -4.27 -15.90 -3.90
N MET A 202 -4.95 -16.80 -3.20
CA MET A 202 -6.38 -17.06 -3.31
C MET A 202 -7.13 -16.38 -2.16
N GLY A 203 -8.46 -16.25 -2.31
CA GLY A 203 -9.29 -15.66 -1.25
C GLY A 203 -9.14 -16.40 0.09
N GLY A 204 -8.75 -15.66 1.13
CA GLY A 204 -8.46 -16.20 2.46
C GLY A 204 -6.97 -16.36 2.76
N GLU A 205 -6.08 -15.76 1.97
CA GLU A 205 -4.62 -15.81 2.19
C GLU A 205 -4.05 -14.41 2.42
N MET A 206 -3.18 -14.30 3.42
CA MET A 206 -2.43 -13.09 3.73
C MET A 206 -0.99 -13.31 3.31
N VAL A 207 -0.35 -12.27 2.78
CA VAL A 207 1.11 -12.20 2.63
C VAL A 207 1.66 -11.00 3.39
N SER A 208 2.84 -11.18 3.97
CA SER A 208 3.61 -10.10 4.58
C SER A 208 5.09 -10.23 4.24
N TRP A 209 5.82 -9.12 4.31
CA TRP A 209 7.23 -9.05 3.95
C TRP A 209 8.03 -8.17 4.91
N PRO A 210 9.37 -8.27 4.91
CA PRO A 210 10.22 -7.38 5.69
C PRO A 210 9.98 -5.90 5.36
N HIS A 211 10.12 -5.03 6.37
CA HIS A 211 9.97 -3.58 6.18
C HIS A 211 10.87 -3.07 5.04
N ARG A 212 10.26 -2.31 4.12
CA ARG A 212 10.85 -1.74 2.90
C ARG A 212 11.09 -2.73 1.76
N SER A 213 10.74 -4.01 1.88
CA SER A 213 10.79 -4.92 0.72
C SER A 213 10.06 -4.30 -0.46
N PRO A 214 10.76 -4.06 -1.59
CA PRO A 214 10.08 -3.66 -2.79
C PRO A 214 9.13 -4.76 -3.21
N HIS A 215 8.01 -4.38 -3.78
CA HIS A 215 7.00 -5.33 -4.22
C HIS A 215 6.12 -4.73 -5.31
N ARG A 216 5.46 -5.62 -6.05
CA ARG A 216 4.40 -5.30 -7.00
C ARG A 216 3.32 -6.36 -6.92
N VAL A 217 2.09 -6.01 -7.30
CA VAL A 217 0.99 -6.97 -7.35
C VAL A 217 0.27 -6.91 -8.69
N GLU A 218 -0.18 -8.06 -9.16
CA GLU A 218 -0.95 -8.22 -10.39
C GLU A 218 -2.20 -9.01 -10.08
N ASN A 219 -3.35 -8.51 -10.51
CA ASN A 219 -4.57 -9.29 -10.43
C ASN A 219 -4.66 -10.26 -11.61
N GLN A 220 -5.34 -11.38 -11.39
CA GLN A 220 -5.70 -12.36 -12.42
C GLN A 220 -7.23 -12.52 -12.54
N SER A 221 -7.98 -11.87 -11.65
CA SER A 221 -9.44 -11.82 -11.61
C SER A 221 -9.90 -10.58 -10.83
N TYR A 222 -11.21 -10.33 -10.77
CA TYR A 222 -11.75 -9.31 -9.86
C TYR A 222 -11.34 -9.64 -8.42
N CYS A 223 -10.67 -8.69 -7.77
CA CYS A 223 -10.03 -8.90 -6.48
C CYS A 223 -10.58 -7.94 -5.42
N VAL A 224 -10.87 -8.51 -4.25
CA VAL A 224 -11.08 -7.75 -3.00
C VAL A 224 -9.96 -8.10 -2.03
N SER A 225 -9.26 -7.10 -1.52
CA SER A 225 -8.19 -7.27 -0.54
C SER A 225 -8.30 -6.22 0.55
N MET A 226 -7.65 -6.46 1.69
CA MET A 226 -7.46 -5.46 2.72
C MET A 226 -5.96 -5.26 2.93
N VAL A 227 -5.52 -4.01 2.89
CA VAL A 227 -4.15 -3.65 3.24
C VAL A 227 -4.15 -3.16 4.67
N MET A 228 -3.37 -3.82 5.51
CA MET A 228 -3.12 -3.40 6.88
C MET A 228 -1.73 -2.79 6.96
N GLU A 229 -1.67 -1.53 7.34
CA GLU A 229 -0.43 -0.79 7.52
C GLU A 229 -0.24 -0.42 8.99
N PHE A 230 1.00 -0.44 9.46
CA PHE A 230 1.34 0.06 10.80
C PHE A 230 2.83 0.40 10.91
N SER A 231 3.16 1.14 11.96
CA SER A 231 4.55 1.49 12.28
C SER A 231 5.00 0.80 13.57
N THR A 232 6.20 0.23 13.54
CA THR A 232 6.90 -0.24 14.74
C THR A 232 7.91 0.82 15.19
N LEU A 233 8.46 0.67 16.41
CA LEU A 233 9.58 1.50 16.84
C LEU A 233 10.78 1.37 15.90
N ASN A 234 11.01 0.17 15.36
CA ASN A 234 12.10 -0.11 14.44
C ASN A 234 11.87 0.56 13.07
N SER A 235 10.67 0.44 12.47
CA SER A 235 10.40 1.11 11.19
C SER A 235 10.42 2.63 11.32
N ALA A 236 9.91 3.17 12.43
CA ALA A 236 10.02 4.59 12.72
C ALA A 236 11.47 5.07 12.91
N PHE A 237 12.33 4.24 13.51
CA PHE A 237 13.77 4.50 13.64
C PHE A 237 14.47 4.52 12.28
N ILE A 238 14.25 3.50 11.44
CA ILE A 238 14.79 3.42 10.08
C ILE A 238 14.34 4.62 9.25
N ASN A 239 13.04 4.90 9.22
CA ASN A 239 12.49 6.01 8.45
C ASN A 239 13.13 7.33 8.86
N ALA A 240 13.24 7.59 10.16
CA ALA A 240 13.86 8.83 10.64
C ALA A 240 15.33 8.95 10.19
N GLY A 241 16.11 7.87 10.29
CA GLY A 241 17.50 7.87 9.83
C GLY A 241 17.63 8.06 8.32
N MET A 242 16.76 7.41 7.54
CA MET A 242 16.70 7.57 6.09
C MET A 242 16.30 8.99 5.68
N PHE A 243 15.39 9.63 6.42
CA PHE A 243 15.06 11.03 6.17
C PHE A 243 16.28 11.95 6.35
N ALA A 244 17.06 11.75 7.42
CA ALA A 244 18.30 12.52 7.61
C ALA A 244 19.33 12.24 6.51
N ASN A 245 19.51 10.98 6.10
CA ASN A 245 20.36 10.63 4.97
C ASN A 245 19.94 11.34 3.69
N GLY A 246 18.63 11.34 3.39
CA GLY A 246 18.08 12.00 2.21
C GLY A 246 18.40 13.49 2.18
N ILE A 247 18.23 14.18 3.31
CA ILE A 247 18.61 15.59 3.46
C ILE A 247 20.11 15.81 3.27
N LEU A 248 20.95 15.01 3.94
CA LEU A 248 22.42 15.08 3.81
C LEU A 248 22.87 14.88 2.35
N ARG A 249 22.21 13.99 1.62
CA ARG A 249 22.49 13.73 0.21
C ARG A 249 22.09 14.88 -0.69
N ARG A 250 20.85 15.36 -0.57
CA ARG A 250 20.26 16.34 -1.50
C ARG A 250 20.69 17.77 -1.24
N GLN A 251 20.88 18.14 0.03
CA GLN A 251 21.20 19.52 0.41
C GLN A 251 22.68 19.75 0.69
N TYR A 252 23.42 18.70 1.05
CA TYR A 252 24.83 18.83 1.46
C TYR A 252 25.80 17.98 0.64
N GLY A 253 25.33 17.33 -0.43
CA GLY A 253 26.17 16.55 -1.35
C GLY A 253 26.89 15.36 -0.69
N ARG A 254 26.43 14.89 0.48
CA ARG A 254 27.03 13.76 1.18
C ARG A 254 26.56 12.44 0.59
N ASN A 255 27.34 11.37 0.79
CA ASN A 255 26.96 10.02 0.39
C ASN A 255 26.76 9.10 1.60
N PRO A 256 25.73 9.33 2.44
CA PRO A 256 25.49 8.49 3.61
C PRO A 256 25.05 7.08 3.20
N SER A 257 25.38 6.08 4.02
CA SER A 257 24.86 4.71 3.88
C SER A 257 24.09 4.32 5.13
N TRP A 258 22.89 3.77 5.00
CA TRP A 258 22.18 3.18 6.13
C TRP A 258 22.69 1.78 6.46
N LYS A 259 22.92 0.96 5.42
CA LYS A 259 23.40 -0.43 5.59
C LYS A 259 24.72 -0.47 6.37
N ASN A 260 25.68 0.37 5.98
CA ASN A 260 27.04 0.34 6.53
C ASN A 260 27.25 1.26 7.75
N ALA A 261 26.27 2.09 8.11
CA ALA A 261 26.39 2.96 9.28
C ALA A 261 26.45 2.17 10.60
N SER A 262 27.30 2.66 11.50
CA SER A 262 27.39 2.15 12.88
C SER A 262 26.09 2.43 13.66
N LEU A 263 25.86 1.73 14.77
CA LEU A 263 24.69 1.98 15.61
C LEU A 263 24.64 3.41 16.16
N PRO A 264 25.75 4.00 16.70
CA PRO A 264 25.75 5.39 17.13
C PRO A 264 25.38 6.38 16.01
N GLU A 265 25.91 6.15 14.80
CA GLU A 265 25.59 6.98 13.63
C GLU A 265 24.11 6.87 13.26
N LYS A 266 23.54 5.66 13.26
CA LYS A 266 22.11 5.43 13.01
C LYS A 266 21.24 6.14 14.04
N VAL A 267 21.62 6.11 15.32
CA VAL A 267 20.93 6.82 16.40
C VAL A 267 20.96 8.32 16.19
N PHE A 268 22.14 8.89 15.91
CA PHE A 268 22.29 10.32 15.63
C PHE A 268 21.43 10.75 14.44
N LYS A 269 21.49 10.01 13.32
CA LYS A 269 20.69 10.28 12.12
C LYS A 269 19.19 10.17 12.39
N ALA A 270 18.75 9.17 13.14
CA ALA A 270 17.34 9.04 13.51
C ALA A 270 16.85 10.20 14.38
N ALA A 271 17.67 10.69 15.33
CA ALA A 271 17.35 11.88 16.12
C ALA A 271 17.25 13.13 15.22
N MET A 272 18.26 13.37 14.38
CA MET A 272 18.28 14.47 13.40
C MET A 272 17.04 14.43 12.50
N GLY A 273 16.72 13.28 11.91
CA GLY A 273 15.58 13.13 11.01
C GLY A 273 14.24 13.35 11.69
N ARG A 274 14.08 12.95 12.96
CA ARG A 274 12.88 13.28 13.75
C ARG A 274 12.75 14.79 13.94
N THR A 275 13.83 15.46 14.33
CA THR A 275 13.85 16.92 14.51
C THR A 275 13.48 17.64 13.21
N LEU A 276 14.11 17.28 12.09
CA LEU A 276 13.84 17.91 10.78
C LEU A 276 12.39 17.69 10.31
N ARG A 277 11.80 16.53 10.56
CA ARG A 277 10.38 16.28 10.27
C ARG A 277 9.47 17.18 11.08
N THR A 278 9.74 17.34 12.39
CA THR A 278 8.97 18.23 13.27
C THR A 278 9.06 19.69 12.82
N LEU A 279 10.23 20.10 12.31
CA LEU A 279 10.43 21.44 11.72
C LEU A 279 9.76 21.62 10.34
N GLY A 280 9.06 20.60 9.83
CA GLY A 280 8.25 20.73 8.61
C GLY A 280 9.00 20.55 7.29
N VAL A 281 10.28 20.14 7.31
CA VAL A 281 11.10 19.98 6.10
C VAL A 281 10.46 19.04 5.06
N ARG A 282 9.66 18.05 5.48
CA ARG A 282 8.95 17.15 4.55
C ARG A 282 8.00 17.89 3.60
N LYS A 283 7.37 18.99 4.05
CA LYS A 283 6.35 19.69 3.27
C LYS A 283 6.90 20.32 1.99
N SER A 284 8.20 20.56 1.90
CA SER A 284 8.82 21.16 0.71
C SER A 284 8.86 20.23 -0.50
N PHE A 285 8.54 18.94 -0.34
CA PHE A 285 8.65 17.94 -1.41
C PHE A 285 7.30 17.44 -1.93
N ARG A 286 6.16 17.85 -1.34
CA ARG A 286 4.85 17.27 -1.66
C ARG A 286 4.39 17.59 -3.08
N ARG A 287 4.07 16.54 -3.85
CA ARG A 287 3.46 16.61 -5.19
C ARG A 287 1.98 17.01 -5.14
N LYS A 288 1.49 17.61 -6.24
CA LYS A 288 0.08 17.86 -6.50
C LYS A 288 -0.57 16.68 -7.22
N ASP A 289 -1.68 16.18 -6.70
CA ASP A 289 -2.51 15.15 -7.33
C ASP A 289 -3.52 15.81 -8.29
N MET A 290 -3.47 15.46 -9.56
CA MET A 290 -4.28 16.08 -10.61
C MET A 290 -5.31 15.10 -11.16
N VAL A 291 -6.57 15.53 -11.18
CA VAL A 291 -7.69 14.78 -11.75
C VAL A 291 -7.83 15.12 -13.23
N ARG A 292 -7.77 14.08 -14.07
CA ARG A 292 -7.86 14.19 -15.54
C ARG A 292 -9.02 13.40 -16.15
N TYR A 293 -9.60 12.48 -15.39
CA TYR A 293 -10.67 11.60 -15.84
C TYR A 293 -11.84 11.63 -14.87
N LYS A 294 -13.01 11.29 -15.37
CA LYS A 294 -14.24 11.07 -14.60
C LYS A 294 -14.80 9.71 -14.98
N ILE A 295 -15.41 9.01 -14.02
CA ILE A 295 -16.15 7.78 -14.28
C ILE A 295 -17.30 8.05 -15.27
N ASP A 296 -17.49 7.12 -16.20
CA ASP A 296 -18.56 7.14 -17.21
C ASP A 296 -18.85 5.71 -17.66
N GLU A 297 -20.01 5.19 -17.26
CA GLU A 297 -20.49 3.84 -17.57
C GLU A 297 -20.71 3.59 -19.06
N THR A 298 -20.85 4.65 -19.86
CA THR A 298 -21.07 4.57 -21.30
C THR A 298 -19.77 4.56 -22.10
N SER A 299 -18.64 4.92 -21.46
CA SER A 299 -17.34 5.00 -22.11
C SER A 299 -16.57 3.68 -22.02
N PRO A 300 -15.78 3.31 -23.07
CA PRO A 300 -14.82 2.21 -22.97
C PRO A 300 -13.89 2.41 -21.77
N GLY A 301 -13.70 1.37 -20.96
CA GLY A 301 -12.85 1.45 -19.78
C GLY A 301 -13.48 2.20 -18.60
N PHE A 302 -14.79 2.50 -18.62
CA PHE A 302 -15.54 3.15 -17.53
C PHE A 302 -15.10 4.58 -17.19
N ILE A 303 -14.29 5.23 -18.02
CA ILE A 303 -13.78 6.57 -17.76
C ILE A 303 -13.79 7.44 -19.03
N ARG A 304 -13.91 8.75 -18.83
CA ARG A 304 -13.75 9.77 -19.88
C ARG A 304 -12.89 10.93 -19.39
N PRO A 305 -12.19 11.65 -20.27
CA PRO A 305 -11.47 12.87 -19.87
C PRO A 305 -12.41 13.94 -19.29
N VAL A 306 -11.93 14.70 -18.30
CA VAL A 306 -12.59 15.93 -17.86
C VAL A 306 -12.28 17.08 -18.82
N LYS A 307 -13.18 18.07 -18.91
CA LYS A 307 -12.99 19.24 -19.80
C LYS A 307 -11.74 20.05 -19.45
N THR A 308 -11.42 20.15 -18.16
CA THR A 308 -10.24 20.88 -17.67
C THR A 308 -9.68 20.13 -16.47
N PRO A 309 -8.41 19.67 -16.52
CA PRO A 309 -7.78 19.03 -15.36
C PRO A 309 -7.77 19.95 -14.13
N TYR A 310 -7.97 19.38 -12.96
CA TYR A 310 -8.01 20.13 -11.69
C TYR A 310 -7.28 19.39 -10.58
N GLU A 311 -6.79 20.12 -9.57
CA GLU A 311 -6.11 19.52 -8.41
C GLU A 311 -7.14 18.83 -7.51
N ARG A 312 -6.85 17.59 -7.10
CA ARG A 312 -7.72 16.84 -6.19
C ARG A 312 -7.78 17.55 -4.84
N VAL A 313 -8.98 17.80 -4.36
CA VAL A 313 -9.20 18.32 -3.00
C VAL A 313 -9.23 17.14 -2.04
N HIS A 314 -8.29 17.11 -1.10
CA HIS A 314 -8.20 16.10 -0.03
C HIS A 314 -9.01 16.50 1.20
#